data_AF-A0A516NKM0-F1
#
_entry.id   AF-A0A516NKM0-F1
#
_cell.length_a   1.000
_cell.length_b   1.000
_cell.length_c   1.000
_cell.angle_alpha   90.00
_cell.angle_beta   90.00
_cell.angle_gamma   90.00
#
_symmetry.space_group_name_H-M   'P 1'
#
loop_
_entity.id
_entity.type
_entity.pdbx_description
1 polymer ?
#
loop_
_entity_poly.entity_id
_entity_poly.type
_entity_poly.pdbx_seq_one_letter_code
_entity_poly.pdbx_strand_id
1 'polypeptide(L)'
;MAEVGIDISGEFPTPWTEEIVRAADVVVTMGCGDACPVYPGRRYEEWVLDDPAGADVAAVRPIRDEIEQRVRRLLGELGVTVADRRT
;
A
#
# COMPACT_ATOMS: atom_id res chain seq x y z
N MET A 1 -4.11 -9.79 9.18
CA MET A 1 -4.59 -10.08 7.81
C MET A 1 -5.18 -11.48 7.62
N ALA A 2 -4.95 -12.43 8.55
CA ALA A 2 -5.53 -13.78 8.46
C ALA A 2 -7.08 -13.80 8.31
N GLU A 3 -7.81 -12.83 8.87
CA GLU A 3 -9.27 -12.67 8.68
C GLU A 3 -9.71 -12.65 7.20
N VAL A 4 -8.83 -12.23 6.30
CA VAL A 4 -9.07 -12.16 4.84
C VAL A 4 -8.20 -13.15 4.05
N GLY A 5 -7.66 -14.18 4.71
CA GLY A 5 -6.88 -15.24 4.06
C GLY A 5 -5.53 -14.79 3.51
N ILE A 6 -4.91 -13.77 4.11
CA ILE A 6 -3.57 -13.30 3.76
C ILE A 6 -2.67 -13.50 4.99
N ASP A 7 -1.68 -14.37 4.86
CA ASP A 7 -0.62 -14.57 5.86
C ASP A 7 0.45 -13.50 5.67
N ILE A 8 0.71 -12.73 6.72
CA ILE A 8 1.77 -11.72 6.79
C ILE A 8 2.64 -11.94 8.04
N SER A 9 2.56 -13.12 8.66
CA SER A 9 3.24 -13.40 9.93
C SER A 9 4.76 -13.37 9.83
N GLY A 10 5.30 -13.55 8.62
CA GLY A 10 6.72 -13.40 8.30
C GLY A 10 7.15 -11.98 7.89
N GLU A 11 6.22 -11.03 7.74
CA GLU A 11 6.53 -9.67 7.32
C GLU A 11 7.06 -8.84 8.50
N PHE A 12 8.04 -7.98 8.24
CA PHE A 12 8.61 -7.06 9.23
C PHE A 12 8.92 -5.70 8.59
N PRO A 13 8.97 -4.61 9.38
CA PRO A 13 9.28 -3.28 8.86
C PRO A 13 10.63 -3.28 8.13
N THR A 14 10.62 -2.89 6.86
CA THR A 14 11.80 -2.85 6.01
C THR A 14 12.07 -1.41 5.57
N PRO A 15 13.25 -0.84 5.88
CA PRO A 15 13.61 0.48 5.37
C PRO A 15 13.79 0.42 3.86
N TRP A 16 13.32 1.45 3.16
CA TRP A 16 13.56 1.59 1.72
C TRP A 16 14.90 2.29 1.47
N THR A 17 15.50 2.02 0.32
CA THR A 17 16.70 2.71 -0.18
C THR A 17 16.34 3.54 -1.42
N GLU A 18 17.19 4.51 -1.75
CA GLU A 18 17.05 5.28 -2.99
C GLU A 18 16.99 4.38 -4.23
N GLU A 19 17.73 3.27 -4.26
CA GLU A 19 17.69 2.31 -5.35
C GLU A 19 16.31 1.69 -5.53
N ILE A 20 15.62 1.34 -4.45
CA ILE A 20 14.26 0.80 -4.48
C ILE A 20 13.28 1.82 -5.08
N VAL A 21 13.37 3.08 -4.65
CA VAL A 21 12.51 4.15 -5.18
C VAL A 21 12.79 4.40 -6.65
N ARG A 22 14.06 4.34 -7.06
CA ARG A 22 14.44 4.45 -8.48
C ARG A 22 13.98 3.25 -9.30
N ALA A 23 13.87 2.05 -8.74
CA ALA A 23 13.37 0.90 -9.49
C ALA A 23 11.85 0.88 -9.65
N ALA A 24 11.10 1.60 -8.81
CA ALA A 24 9.64 1.59 -8.81
C ALA A 24 9.02 2.42 -9.95
N ASP A 25 7.93 1.91 -10.53
CA ASP A 25 7.06 2.66 -11.46
C ASP A 25 6.09 3.60 -10.72
N VAL A 26 5.61 3.15 -9.55
CA VAL A 26 4.68 3.87 -8.68
C VAL A 26 5.20 3.87 -7.24
N VAL A 27 5.20 5.03 -6.60
CA VAL A 27 5.55 5.22 -5.19
C VAL A 27 4.30 5.69 -4.46
N VAL A 28 3.83 4.92 -3.49
CA VAL A 28 2.65 5.24 -2.67
C VAL A 28 3.11 5.64 -1.28
N THR A 29 2.75 6.86 -0.84
CA THR A 29 3.00 7.34 0.52
C THR A 29 1.71 7.30 1.33
N MET A 30 1.81 6.92 2.61
CA MET A 30 0.66 6.83 3.52
C MET A 30 0.92 7.72 4.75
N GLY A 31 0.80 9.04 4.56
CA GLY A 31 0.84 10.00 5.67
C GLY A 31 2.22 10.40 6.21
N CYS A 32 3.33 10.06 5.54
CA CYS A 32 4.66 10.48 6.02
C CYS A 32 5.08 11.90 5.64
N GLY A 33 4.39 12.56 4.70
CA GLY A 33 4.59 13.97 4.30
C GLY A 33 6.01 14.32 3.84
N ASP A 34 6.20 14.72 2.57
CA ASP A 34 7.42 15.36 2.01
C ASP A 34 8.79 14.70 2.24
N ALA A 35 8.87 13.51 2.86
CA ALA A 35 10.12 12.91 3.28
C ALA A 35 10.90 12.23 2.14
N CYS A 36 10.29 12.08 0.96
CA CYS A 36 10.89 11.40 -0.17
C CYS A 36 11.33 12.39 -1.25
N PRO A 37 12.61 12.38 -1.69
CA PRO A 37 13.01 13.09 -2.91
C PRO A 37 12.19 12.57 -4.11
N VAL A 38 11.63 13.49 -4.88
CA VAL A 38 10.83 13.16 -6.07
C VAL A 38 11.77 12.90 -7.25
N TYR A 39 11.79 11.66 -7.72
CA TYR A 39 12.53 11.25 -8.90
C TYR A 39 11.66 11.34 -10.18
N PRO A 40 12.13 11.99 -11.26
CA PRO A 40 11.38 12.13 -12.51
C PRO A 40 11.03 10.78 -13.16
N GLY A 41 9.90 10.73 -13.87
CA GLY A 41 9.48 9.55 -14.64
C GLY A 41 8.77 8.46 -13.82
N ARG A 42 8.32 8.79 -12.60
CA ARG A 42 7.59 7.89 -11.71
C ARG A 42 6.28 8.52 -11.30
N ARG A 43 5.27 7.69 -11.05
CA ARG A 43 3.99 8.12 -10.51
C ARG A 43 4.09 8.15 -8.99
N TYR A 44 3.69 9.25 -8.38
CA TYR A 44 3.60 9.39 -6.92
C TYR A 44 2.14 9.52 -6.53
N GLU A 45 1.72 8.73 -5.53
CA GLU A 45 0.40 8.83 -4.93
C GLU A 45 0.51 9.07 -3.44
N GLU A 46 -0.22 10.06 -2.96
CA GLU A 46 -0.42 10.27 -1.54
C GLU A 46 -1.76 9.66 -1.14
N TRP A 47 -1.70 8.64 -0.29
CA TRP A 47 -2.86 8.02 0.30
C TRP A 47 -3.03 8.51 1.74
N VAL A 48 -3.87 9.53 1.90
CA VAL A 48 -4.30 9.97 3.24
C VAL A 48 -5.19 8.87 3.83
N LEU A 49 -4.74 8.30 4.94
CA LEU A 49 -5.35 7.22 5.72
C LEU A 49 -5.14 7.54 7.20
N ASP A 50 -6.07 7.09 8.05
CA ASP A 50 -5.91 7.20 9.50
C ASP A 50 -4.76 6.30 9.99
N ASP A 51 -3.98 6.76 10.97
CA ASP A 51 -2.89 5.97 11.57
C ASP A 51 -3.49 4.87 12.47
N PRO A 52 -3.27 3.57 12.16
CA PRO A 52 -3.77 2.46 12.97
C PRO A 52 -2.99 2.26 14.28
N ALA A 53 -1.90 3.00 14.53
CA ALA A 53 -1.07 2.81 15.72
C ALA A 53 -1.88 2.96 17.02
N GLY A 54 -1.89 1.90 17.83
CA GLY A 54 -2.63 1.87 19.10
C GLY A 54 -4.14 1.70 18.96
N ALA A 55 -4.67 1.62 17.74
CA ALA A 55 -6.09 1.37 17.49
C ALA A 55 -6.44 -0.12 17.70
N ASP A 56 -7.72 -0.39 17.96
CA ASP A 56 -8.21 -1.77 18.03
C ASP A 56 -8.43 -2.35 16.62
N VAL A 57 -8.64 -3.67 16.55
CA VAL A 57 -8.84 -4.36 15.27
C VAL A 57 -10.09 -3.85 14.54
N ALA A 58 -11.12 -3.38 15.25
CA ALA A 58 -12.33 -2.86 14.62
C ALA A 58 -12.05 -1.57 13.84
N ALA A 59 -11.19 -0.69 14.36
CA ALA A 59 -10.72 0.51 13.68
C ALA A 59 -9.73 0.21 12.53
N VAL A 60 -8.94 -0.87 12.62
CA VAL A 60 -7.99 -1.25 11.56
C VAL A 60 -8.68 -1.84 10.31
N ARG A 61 -9.80 -2.55 10.47
CA ARG A 61 -10.55 -3.16 9.35
C ARG A 61 -10.94 -2.19 8.23
N PRO A 62 -11.57 -1.02 8.49
CA PRO A 62 -11.90 -0.08 7.43
C PRO A 62 -10.67 0.44 6.69
N ILE A 63 -9.55 0.68 7.40
CA ILE A 63 -8.28 1.09 6.78
C ILE A 63 -7.77 0.01 5.82
N ARG A 64 -7.77 -1.26 6.25
CA ARG A 64 -7.42 -2.40 5.39
C ARG A 64 -8.29 -2.46 4.13
N ASP A 65 -9.60 -2.36 4.29
CA ASP A 65 -10.56 -2.51 3.20
C ASP A 65 -10.45 -1.33 2.21
N GLU A 66 -10.11 -0.14 2.69
CA GLU A 66 -9.80 1.01 1.85
C GLU A 66 -8.50 0.83 1.07
N ILE A 67 -7.42 0.36 1.72
CA ILE A 67 -6.16 0.04 1.05
C ILE A 67 -6.39 -1.00 -0.06
N GLU A 68 -7.18 -2.04 0.20
CA GLU A 68 -7.53 -3.04 -0.82
C GLU A 68 -8.20 -2.41 -2.05
N GLN A 69 -9.20 -1.54 -1.84
CA GLN A 69 -9.90 -0.87 -2.93
C GLN A 69 -8.97 0.03 -3.76
N ARG A 70 -8.09 0.78 -3.09
CA ARG A 70 -7.11 1.66 -3.75
C ARG A 70 -6.09 0.85 -4.55
N VAL A 71 -5.57 -0.25 -3.99
CA VAL A 71 -4.66 -1.19 -4.68
C VAL A 71 -5.33 -1.80 -5.91
N ARG A 72 -6.57 -2.30 -5.79
CA ARG A 72 -7.30 -2.88 -6.95
C ARG A 72 -7.52 -1.87 -8.06
N ARG A 73 -7.84 -0.61 -7.73
CA ARG A 73 -7.97 0.49 -8.70
C ARG A 73 -6.63 0.75 -9.39
N LEU A 74 -5.55 0.89 -8.62
CA LEU A 74 -4.21 1.13 -9.16
C LEU A 74 -3.79 0.02 -10.13
N LEU A 75 -4.02 -1.24 -9.77
CA LEU A 75 -3.73 -2.37 -10.66
C LEU A 75 -4.52 -2.27 -11.98
N GLY A 76 -5.80 -1.89 -11.93
CA GLY A 76 -6.62 -1.65 -13.12
C GLY A 76 -6.07 -0.52 -14.01
N GLU A 77 -5.62 0.58 -13.41
CA GLU A 77 -5.01 1.71 -14.13
C GLU A 77 -3.67 1.35 -14.76
N LEU A 78 -2.91 0.43 -14.13
CA LEU A 78 -1.66 -0.11 -14.66
C LEU A 78 -1.87 -1.23 -15.69
N GLY A 79 -3.13 -1.61 -15.99
CA GLY A 79 -3.45 -2.72 -16.89
C GLY A 79 -3.12 -4.10 -16.33
N VAL A 80 -2.86 -4.22 -15.02
CA VAL A 80 -2.60 -5.48 -14.34
C VAL A 80 -3.92 -6.17 -14.04
N THR A 81 -4.13 -7.35 -14.62
CA THR A 81 -5.34 -8.14 -14.38
C THR A 81 -5.29 -8.76 -12.98
N VAL A 82 -6.23 -8.39 -12.12
CA VAL A 82 -6.37 -9.00 -10.79
C VAL A 82 -7.16 -10.30 -10.94
N ALA A 83 -6.52 -11.44 -10.66
CA ALA A 83 -7.23 -12.71 -10.63
C ALA A 83 -8.29 -12.69 -9.53
N ASP A 84 -9.54 -12.98 -9.91
CA ASP A 84 -10.66 -13.05 -8.95
C ASP A 84 -10.46 -14.30 -8.07
N ARG A 85 -10.26 -14.11 -6.75
CA ARG A 85 -10.20 -15.22 -5.79
C ARG A 85 -11.63 -15.73 -5.54
N ARG A 86 -12.23 -16.35 -6.55
CA ARG A 86 -13.42 -17.19 -6.37
C ARG A 86 -12.98 -18.65 -6.33
N THR A 87 -12.74 -19.19 -5.14
CA THR A 87 -13.14 -20.54 -4.71
C THR A 87 -13.08 -20.59 -3.19
#